data_AF-A0A1S2QUK0-F1
#
_entry.id   AF-A0A1S2QUK0-F1
#
_cell.length_a   1.000
_cell.length_b   1.000
_cell.length_c   1.000
_cell.angle_alpha   90.00
_cell.angle_beta   90.00
_cell.angle_gamma   90.00
#
_symmetry.space_group_name_H-M   'P 1'
#
loop_
_entity.id
_entity.type
_entity.pdbx_description
1 polymer ?
#
loop_
_entity_poly.entity_id
_entity_poly.type
_entity_poly.pdbx_seq_one_letter_code
_entity_poly.pdbx_strand_id
1 'polypeptide(L)'
;MPDSDVQHVGSTAVPNSHTKGDIDIQVRVSPEQFLKAVPTLSAVYELNEDSVKTGSFRAFKDDSTVSPLGVQLIVIDSEYDFF
;
A
#
# COMPACT_ATOMS: atom_id res chain seq x y z
N MET A 1 -9.88 -9.15 -0.88
CA MET A 1 -10.24 -8.24 -1.99
C MET A 1 -9.81 -8.94 -3.27
N PRO A 2 -10.69 -9.73 -3.90
CA PRO A 2 -10.29 -10.56 -5.05
C PRO A 2 -10.02 -9.75 -6.32
N ASP A 3 -10.65 -8.57 -6.47
CA ASP A 3 -10.52 -7.72 -7.66
C ASP A 3 -9.45 -6.62 -7.53
N SER A 4 -8.67 -6.62 -6.45
CA SER A 4 -7.60 -5.64 -6.26
C SER A 4 -6.41 -5.97 -7.14
N ASP A 5 -5.82 -4.95 -7.77
CA ASP A 5 -4.52 -5.05 -8.43
C ASP A 5 -3.41 -4.80 -7.39
N VAL A 6 -2.46 -5.73 -7.29
CA VAL A 6 -1.41 -5.72 -6.26
C VAL A 6 -0.05 -5.67 -6.93
N GLN A 7 0.70 -4.60 -6.69
CA GLN A 7 1.98 -4.32 -7.32
C GLN A 7 3.09 -4.23 -6.28
N HIS A 8 4.23 -4.88 -6.54
CA HIS A 8 5.47 -4.62 -5.79
C HIS A 8 6.09 -3.35 -6.34
N VAL A 9 6.23 -2.34 -5.48
CA VAL A 9 6.75 -1.02 -5.82
C VAL A 9 7.95 -0.67 -4.93
N GLY A 10 8.47 0.54 -5.05
CA GLY A 10 9.61 1.00 -4.27
C GLY A 10 10.94 0.41 -4.74
N SER A 11 12.00 0.70 -3.99
CA SER A 11 13.36 0.36 -4.43
C SER A 11 13.62 -1.15 -4.48
N THR A 12 12.93 -1.95 -3.67
CA THR A 12 13.06 -3.42 -3.66
C THR A 12 12.42 -4.10 -4.87
N ALA A 13 11.54 -3.40 -5.61
CA ALA A 13 10.98 -3.90 -6.87
C ALA A 13 11.97 -3.76 -8.04
N VAL A 14 13.03 -2.97 -7.89
CA VAL A 14 14.03 -2.72 -8.93
C VAL A 14 15.23 -3.65 -8.75
N PRO A 15 15.49 -4.58 -9.68
CA PRO A 15 16.64 -5.48 -9.59
C PRO A 15 17.97 -4.73 -9.45
N ASN A 16 18.82 -5.20 -8.53
CA ASN A 16 20.14 -4.62 -8.23
C ASN A 16 20.12 -3.18 -7.68
N SER A 17 18.96 -2.66 -7.28
CA SER A 17 18.89 -1.37 -6.59
C SER A 17 19.45 -1.45 -5.18
N HIS A 18 20.11 -0.37 -4.73
CA HIS A 18 20.47 -0.20 -3.33
C HIS A 18 19.24 0.29 -2.56
N THR A 19 18.78 -0.49 -1.59
CA THR A 19 17.53 -0.21 -0.85
C THR A 19 17.79 -0.18 0.65
N LYS A 20 16.83 0.31 1.43
CA LYS A 20 16.86 0.22 2.90
C LYS A 20 16.38 -1.14 3.42
N GLY A 21 15.96 -2.03 2.52
CA GLY A 21 15.48 -3.39 2.83
C GLY A 21 13.98 -3.49 3.12
N ASP A 22 13.26 -2.37 3.04
CA ASP A 22 11.81 -2.27 3.15
C ASP A 22 11.10 -2.68 1.85
N ILE A 23 10.00 -3.41 2.00
CA ILE A 23 9.15 -3.88 0.90
C ILE A 23 7.93 -2.96 0.84
N ASP A 24 7.67 -2.36 -0.32
CA ASP A 24 6.47 -1.57 -0.54
C ASP A 24 5.51 -2.31 -1.49
N ILE A 25 4.28 -2.51 -1.06
CA ILE A 25 3.20 -3.06 -1.88
C ILE A 25 2.15 -1.98 -2.12
N GLN A 26 1.78 -1.77 -3.37
CA GLN A 26 0.63 -0.96 -3.75
C GLN A 26 -0.57 -1.87 -4.01
N VAL A 27 -1.69 -1.57 -3.37
CA VAL A 27 -2.98 -2.25 -3.54
C VAL A 27 -3.93 -1.25 -4.17
N ARG A 28 -4.26 -1.48 -5.44
CA ARG A 28 -5.13 -0.62 -6.25
C ARG A 28 -6.51 -1.23 -6.29
N VAL A 29 -7.52 -0.41 -6.00
CA VAL A 29 -8.93 -0.84 -5.97
C VAL A 29 -9.82 0.16 -6.69
N SER A 30 -11.02 -0.27 -7.09
CA SER A 30 -12.02 0.68 -7.58
C SER A 30 -12.46 1.65 -6.47
N PRO A 31 -12.99 2.84 -6.82
CA PRO A 31 -13.52 3.80 -5.84
C PRO A 31 -14.54 3.17 -4.88
N GLU A 32 -15.41 2.28 -5.37
CA GLU A 32 -16.45 1.62 -4.59
C GLU A 32 -15.89 0.62 -3.57
N GLN A 33 -14.72 0.06 -3.85
CA GLN A 33 -14.06 -0.91 -2.99
C GLN A 33 -13.21 -0.25 -1.90
N PHE A 34 -12.74 0.98 -2.10
CA PHE A 34 -11.82 1.66 -1.19
C PHE A 34 -12.32 1.71 0.26
N LEU A 35 -13.57 2.12 0.47
CA LEU A 35 -14.16 2.20 1.82
C LEU A 35 -14.29 0.85 2.52
N LYS A 36 -14.38 -0.26 1.76
CA LYS A 36 -14.40 -1.63 2.30
C LYS A 36 -12.98 -2.16 2.51
N ALA A 37 -12.04 -1.75 1.67
CA ALA A 37 -10.64 -2.14 1.74
C ALA A 37 -9.93 -1.58 2.97
N VAL A 38 -10.19 -0.32 3.33
CA VAL A 38 -9.60 0.33 4.51
C VAL A 38 -9.77 -0.50 5.78
N PRO A 39 -11.00 -0.83 6.26
CA PRO A 39 -11.16 -1.61 7.48
C PRO A 39 -10.64 -3.05 7.34
N THR A 40 -10.64 -3.62 6.13
CA THR A 40 -10.08 -4.96 5.88
C THR A 40 -8.57 -4.98 6.09
N LEU A 41 -7.85 -3.97 5.59
CA LEU A 41 -6.41 -3.83 5.79
C LEU A 41 -6.06 -3.39 7.22
N SER A 42 -6.86 -2.51 7.83
CA SER A 42 -6.69 -2.13 9.25
C SER A 42 -6.82 -3.29 10.23
N ALA A 43 -7.50 -4.38 9.85
CA ALA A 43 -7.61 -5.57 10.69
C ALA A 43 -6.33 -6.42 10.71
N VAL A 44 -5.39 -6.17 9.78
CA VAL A 44 -4.18 -6.98 9.57
C VAL A 44 -2.91 -6.15 9.74
N TYR A 45 -2.93 -4.90 9.32
CA TYR A 45 -1.77 -4.00 9.30
C TYR A 45 -1.99 -2.78 10.19
N GLU A 46 -0.89 -2.27 10.76
CA GLU A 46 -0.90 -1.01 11.49
C GLU A 46 -1.13 0.15 10.53
N LEU A 47 -1.91 1.15 10.93
CA LEU A 47 -2.07 2.37 10.13
C LEU A 47 -0.76 3.17 10.15
N ASN A 48 -0.29 3.62 8.98
CA ASN A 48 0.86 4.51 8.92
C ASN A 48 0.41 5.96 9.21
N GLU A 49 0.55 6.37 10.46
CA GLU A 49 0.15 7.71 10.95
C GLU A 49 0.93 8.87 10.32
N ASP A 50 2.16 8.61 9.86
CA ASP A 50 3.01 9.64 9.24
C ASP A 50 2.62 9.93 7.78
N SER A 51 1.67 9.17 7.22
CA SER A 51 1.24 9.30 5.84
C SER A 51 -0.06 10.10 5.69
N VAL A 52 -0.26 10.66 4.49
CA VAL A 52 -1.50 11.37 4.16
C VAL A 52 -2.69 10.41 4.19
N LYS A 53 -3.86 10.96 4.53
CA LYS A 53 -5.09 10.23 4.71
C LYS A 53 -6.20 10.90 3.90
N THR A 54 -6.51 10.36 2.72
CA THR A 54 -7.56 10.91 1.83
C THR A 54 -8.68 9.90 1.53
N GLY A 55 -9.69 10.32 0.75
CA GLY A 55 -10.72 9.43 0.23
C GLY A 55 -10.25 8.48 -0.87
N SER A 56 -9.01 8.61 -1.33
CA SER A 56 -8.40 7.81 -2.41
C SER A 56 -7.07 7.17 -2.04
N PHE A 57 -6.54 7.46 -0.85
CA PHE A 57 -5.25 6.96 -0.38
C PHE A 57 -5.25 6.61 1.11
N ARG A 58 -4.66 5.45 1.44
CA ARG A 58 -4.39 5.01 2.81
C ARG A 58 -3.12 4.19 2.88
N ALA A 59 -2.18 4.59 3.72
CA ALA A 59 -0.97 3.80 3.98
C ALA A 59 -1.07 3.02 5.28
N PHE A 60 -0.58 1.79 5.24
CA PHE A 60 -0.42 0.88 6.36
C PHE A 60 1.02 0.38 6.41
N LYS A 61 1.39 -0.25 7.51
CA LYS A 61 2.72 -0.84 7.70
C LYS A 61 2.68 -2.09 8.57
N ASP A 62 3.73 -2.89 8.43
CA ASP A 62 4.07 -3.99 9.34
C ASP A 62 5.59 -4.04 9.54
N ASP A 63 6.02 -3.42 10.63
CA ASP A 63 7.42 -3.36 11.05
C ASP A 63 7.86 -4.63 11.81
N SER A 64 6.95 -5.61 12.03
CA SER A 64 7.24 -6.83 12.79
C SER A 64 7.89 -7.95 11.94
N THR A 65 7.91 -7.77 10.63
CA THR A 65 8.47 -8.73 9.66
C THR A 65 9.99 -8.56 9.51
N VAL A 66 10.66 -9.55 8.91
CA VAL A 66 12.13 -9.51 8.67
C VAL A 66 12.53 -8.32 7.80
N SER A 67 11.71 -7.99 6.81
CA SER A 67 11.83 -6.80 5.97
C SER A 67 10.57 -5.96 6.19
N PRO A 68 10.67 -4.77 6.82
CA PRO A 68 9.53 -3.91 7.09
C PRO A 68 8.66 -3.74 5.84
N LEU A 69 7.35 -3.90 6.01
CA LEU A 69 6.37 -3.88 4.91
C LEU A 69 5.58 -2.57 4.95
N GLY A 70 5.61 -1.81 3.85
CA GLY A 70 4.67 -0.74 3.56
C GLY A 70 3.54 -1.24 2.67
N VAL A 71 2.29 -0.90 2.99
CA VAL A 71 1.12 -1.19 2.14
C VAL A 71 0.39 0.11 1.81
N GLN A 72 0.33 0.46 0.54
CA GLN A 72 -0.36 1.64 0.03
C GLN A 72 -1.68 1.21 -0.63
N LEU A 73 -2.81 1.46 0.01
CA LEU A 73 -4.13 1.29 -0.58
C LEU A 73 -4.48 2.55 -1.37
N ILE A 74 -4.73 2.41 -2.67
CA ILE A 74 -5.08 3.51 -3.56
C ILE A 74 -6.31 3.21 -4.41
N VAL A 75 -7.01 4.28 -4.80
CA VAL A 75 -8.06 4.21 -5.83
C VAL A 75 -7.41 4.26 -7.21
N ILE A 76 -7.80 3.34 -8.10
CA ILE A 76 -7.37 3.30 -9.51
C ILE A 76 -7.72 4.64 -10.18
N ASP A 77 -6.79 5.17 -10.98
CA ASP A 77 -6.86 6.44 -11.71
C ASP A 77 -6.97 7.69 -10.80
N SER A 78 -6.67 7.58 -9.51
CA SER A 78 -6.58 8.74 -8.61
C SER A 78 -5.26 9.49 -8.74
N GLU A 79 -5.14 10.66 -8.12
CA GLU A 79 -3.90 11.46 -8.08
C GLU A 79 -2.70 10.73 -7.43
N TYR A 80 -2.96 9.64 -6.70
CA TYR A 80 -1.95 8.81 -6.05
C TYR A 80 -1.59 7.53 -6.82
N ASP A 81 -2.19 7.32 -8.00
CA ASP A 81 -1.99 6.13 -8.83
C ASP A 81 -0.87 6.34 -9.86
N PHE A 82 0.37 6.32 -9.37
CA PHE A 82 1.59 6.46 -10.19
C PHE A 82 2.70 5.49 -9.74
N PHE A 83 3.66 5.25 -10.65
CA PHE A 83 4.82 4.37 -10.48
C PHE A 83 6.12 5.09 -10.81
#